data_AF-A0A1B6DSA7-F1
#
_entry.id   AF-A0A1B6DSA7-F1
#
_cell.length_a   1.000
_cell.length_b   1.000
_cell.length_c   1.000
_cell.angle_alpha   90.00
_cell.angle_beta   90.00
_cell.angle_gamma   90.00
#
_symmetry.space_group_name_H-M   'P 1'
#
loop_
_entity.id
_entity.type
_entity.pdbx_description
1 polymer ?
#
loop_
_entity_poly.entity_id
_entity_poly.type
_entity_poly.pdbx_seq_one_letter_code
_entity_poly.pdbx_strand_id
1 'polypeptide(L)'
;MANLSIITAKKEALFAQINDVYNLTLKISDKGIAQKLIIKSNSINRLRQEFSDILDAYNELAMKEDVKFTPNYAPLSAVDDMVDQVIHTATILQAKQAVKQSPATSLPATIQCPLKLPKLELKRFNGDPIEWVSFINLFNSAIHENNTLTPVAKLQYLLSVLSNEPFNLIKSLPISDKNYEVAYNILKERYHSQRRLTSLHLNKILDLPTIHHMAKQMCNFITIYSKNTENLKGLNIDITTNNSLLSAMLLRKMDSIL
;
A
#
# COMPACT_ATOMS: atom_id res chain seq x y z
N MET A 1 -31.03 -36.89 -7.43
CA MET A 1 -31.76 -36.92 -6.13
C MET A 1 -30.92 -36.54 -4.89
N ALA A 2 -30.09 -37.39 -4.25
CA ALA A 2 -29.46 -37.05 -2.94
C ALA A 2 -28.50 -35.84 -2.98
N ASN A 3 -27.69 -35.69 -4.03
CA ASN A 3 -26.77 -34.56 -4.18
C ASN A 3 -27.49 -33.22 -4.44
N LEU A 4 -28.63 -33.25 -5.15
CA LEU A 4 -29.43 -32.05 -5.43
C LEU A 4 -30.09 -31.52 -4.15
N SER A 5 -30.55 -32.41 -3.28
CA SER A 5 -31.09 -32.04 -1.95
C SER A 5 -30.05 -31.34 -1.08
N ILE A 6 -28.82 -31.87 -1.02
CA ILE A 6 -27.71 -31.28 -0.25
C ILE A 6 -27.35 -29.88 -0.78
N ILE A 7 -27.27 -29.71 -2.10
CA ILE A 7 -26.92 -28.43 -2.72
C ILE A 7 -28.04 -27.41 -2.53
N THR A 8 -29.30 -27.84 -2.59
CA THR A 8 -30.45 -26.98 -2.30
C THR A 8 -30.43 -26.48 -0.86
N ALA A 9 -30.19 -27.38 0.11
CA ALA A 9 -30.08 -27.00 1.52
C ALA A 9 -28.90 -26.03 1.78
N LYS A 10 -27.74 -26.24 1.15
CA LYS A 10 -26.60 -25.32 1.26
C LYS A 10 -26.88 -23.95 0.64
N LYS A 11 -27.56 -23.92 -0.52
CA LYS A 11 -27.99 -22.69 -1.18
C LYS A 11 -28.92 -21.88 -0.27
N GLU A 12 -29.92 -22.52 0.33
CA GLU A 12 -30.85 -21.88 1.26
C GLU A 12 -30.15 -21.38 2.54
N ALA A 13 -29.21 -22.15 3.08
CA ALA A 13 -28.44 -21.74 4.25
C ALA A 13 -27.57 -20.50 3.98
N LEU A 14 -26.92 -20.41 2.82
CA LEU A 14 -26.16 -19.22 2.42
C LEU A 14 -27.07 -18.01 2.20
N PHE A 15 -28.22 -18.21 1.54
CA PHE A 15 -29.21 -17.14 1.36
C PHE A 15 -29.69 -16.61 2.71
N ALA A 16 -29.98 -17.48 3.69
CA ALA A 16 -30.37 -17.09 5.03
C ALA A 16 -29.28 -16.26 5.73
N GLN A 17 -28.01 -16.65 5.61
CA GLN A 17 -26.90 -15.88 6.18
C GLN A 17 -26.76 -14.48 5.56
N ILE A 18 -26.91 -14.37 4.23
CA ILE A 18 -26.88 -13.08 3.52
C ILE A 18 -28.07 -12.23 3.95
N ASN A 19 -29.25 -12.82 4.03
CA ASN A 19 -30.47 -12.15 4.48
C ASN A 19 -30.38 -11.67 5.93
N ASP A 20 -29.73 -12.44 6.81
CA ASP A 20 -29.47 -12.01 8.18
C ASP A 20 -28.61 -10.75 8.24
N VAL A 21 -27.59 -10.64 7.39
CA VAL A 21 -26.76 -9.43 7.30
C VAL A 21 -27.58 -8.27 6.74
N TYR A 22 -28.36 -8.51 5.68
CA TYR A 22 -29.26 -7.53 5.10
C TYR A 22 -30.30 -7.00 6.10
N ASN A 23 -30.89 -7.87 6.92
CA ASN A 23 -31.84 -7.47 7.95
C ASN A 23 -31.23 -6.57 9.03
N LEU A 24 -29.92 -6.66 9.28
CA LEU A 24 -29.24 -5.71 10.15
C LEU A 24 -29.24 -4.30 9.55
N THR A 25 -29.25 -4.17 8.23
CA THR A 25 -29.38 -2.88 7.52
C THR A 25 -30.74 -2.23 7.76
N LEU A 26 -31.80 -3.03 7.85
CA LEU A 26 -33.16 -2.53 8.12
C LEU A 26 -33.36 -2.13 9.58
N LYS A 27 -32.57 -2.69 10.50
CA LYS A 27 -32.69 -2.49 11.96
C LYS A 27 -31.64 -1.53 12.53
N ILE A 28 -31.05 -0.65 11.71
CA ILE A 28 -30.05 0.33 12.16
C ILE A 28 -30.74 1.40 13.04
N SER A 29 -30.96 1.06 14.32
CA SER A 29 -31.44 1.99 15.35
C SER A 29 -30.33 2.33 16.35
N ASP A 30 -29.49 1.35 16.70
CA ASP A 30 -28.48 1.48 17.74
C ASP A 30 -27.04 1.38 17.23
N LYS A 31 -26.13 2.07 17.94
CA LYS A 31 -24.68 2.06 17.67
C LYS A 31 -24.09 0.64 17.69
N GLY A 32 -24.63 -0.26 18.53
CA GLY A 32 -24.22 -1.66 18.60
C GLY A 32 -24.59 -2.46 17.35
N ILE A 33 -25.75 -2.19 16.76
CA ILE A 33 -26.22 -2.84 15.52
C ILE A 33 -25.38 -2.34 14.34
N ALA A 34 -25.10 -1.04 14.30
CA ALA A 34 -24.23 -0.44 13.28
C ALA A 34 -22.83 -1.07 13.28
N GLN A 35 -22.23 -1.31 14.46
CA GLN A 35 -20.92 -1.95 14.55
C GLN A 35 -20.96 -3.43 14.16
N LYS A 36 -22.02 -4.15 14.54
CA LYS A 36 -22.24 -5.55 14.15
C LYS A 36 -22.43 -5.69 12.63
N LEU A 37 -23.12 -4.75 12.00
CA LEU A 37 -23.27 -4.67 10.54
C LEU A 37 -21.93 -4.46 9.86
N ILE A 38 -21.13 -3.49 10.31
CA ILE A 38 -19.78 -3.21 9.74
C ILE A 38 -18.86 -4.44 9.81
N ILE A 39 -18.92 -5.21 10.89
CA ILE A 39 -18.11 -6.44 11.02
C ILE A 39 -18.62 -7.50 10.04
N LYS A 40 -19.93 -7.72 9.99
CA LYS A 40 -20.53 -8.75 9.13
C LYS A 40 -20.48 -8.39 7.64
N SER A 41 -20.48 -7.11 7.27
CA SER A 41 -20.37 -6.65 5.87
C SER A 41 -19.02 -7.00 5.25
N ASN A 42 -17.95 -7.20 6.03
CA ASN A 42 -16.65 -7.62 5.49
C ASN A 42 -16.67 -9.05 4.94
N SER A 43 -17.60 -9.89 5.41
CA SER A 43 -17.77 -11.27 4.95
C SER A 43 -18.83 -11.41 3.86
N ILE A 44 -19.60 -10.36 3.55
CA ILE A 44 -20.76 -10.44 2.66
C ILE A 44 -20.38 -10.77 1.22
N ASN A 45 -19.26 -10.23 0.72
CA ASN A 45 -18.73 -10.52 -0.61
C ASN A 45 -18.29 -11.98 -0.75
N ARG A 46 -17.74 -12.55 0.33
CA ARG A 46 -17.37 -13.98 0.36
C ARG A 46 -18.61 -14.86 0.30
N LEU A 47 -19.64 -14.55 1.11
CA LEU A 47 -20.91 -15.30 1.10
C LEU A 47 -21.61 -15.21 -0.26
N ARG A 48 -21.58 -14.04 -0.92
CA ARG A 48 -22.09 -13.84 -2.28
C ARG A 48 -21.36 -14.73 -3.29
N GLN A 49 -20.04 -14.81 -3.21
CA GLN A 49 -19.27 -15.69 -4.10
C GLN A 49 -19.61 -17.17 -3.87
N GLU A 50 -19.63 -17.61 -2.61
CA GLU A 50 -20.03 -18.99 -2.27
C GLU A 50 -21.46 -19.32 -2.76
N PHE A 51 -22.39 -18.35 -2.73
CA PHE A 51 -23.74 -18.52 -3.25
C PHE A 51 -23.78 -18.64 -4.78
N SER A 52 -22.97 -17.84 -5.50
CA SER A 52 -22.82 -17.94 -6.95
C SER A 52 -22.28 -19.31 -7.36
N ASP A 53 -21.21 -19.77 -6.72
CA ASP A 53 -20.58 -21.06 -7.02
C ASP A 53 -21.56 -22.24 -6.78
N ILE A 54 -22.38 -22.15 -5.73
CA ILE A 54 -23.41 -23.15 -5.43
C ILE A 54 -24.57 -23.10 -6.43
N LEU A 55 -24.96 -21.91 -6.91
CA LEU A 55 -25.98 -21.77 -7.95
C LEU A 55 -25.52 -22.39 -9.27
N ASP A 56 -24.26 -22.18 -9.65
CA ASP A 56 -23.67 -22.80 -10.83
C ASP A 56 -23.68 -24.34 -10.70
N ALA A 57 -23.21 -24.85 -9.56
CA ALA A 57 -23.24 -26.29 -9.28
C ALA A 57 -24.66 -26.88 -9.27
N TYR A 58 -25.64 -26.13 -8.77
CA TYR A 58 -27.06 -26.52 -8.80
C TYR A 58 -27.58 -26.60 -10.23
N ASN A 59 -27.34 -25.55 -11.03
CA ASN A 59 -27.78 -25.46 -12.41
C ASN A 59 -27.16 -26.57 -13.28
N GLU A 60 -25.87 -26.85 -13.11
CA GLU A 60 -25.19 -27.95 -13.81
C GLU A 60 -25.79 -29.33 -13.48
N LEU A 61 -26.08 -29.59 -12.20
CA LEU A 61 -26.66 -30.87 -11.79
C LEU A 61 -28.12 -31.02 -12.23
N ALA A 62 -28.88 -29.93 -12.19
CA ALA A 62 -30.25 -29.92 -12.69
C ALA A 62 -30.32 -30.15 -14.21
N MET A 63 -29.38 -29.59 -14.99
CA MET A 63 -29.25 -29.91 -16.44
C MET A 63 -28.89 -31.37 -16.71
N LYS A 64 -28.14 -32.03 -15.82
CA LYS A 64 -27.82 -33.46 -15.94
C LYS A 64 -29.02 -34.35 -15.61
N GLU A 65 -29.94 -33.88 -14.77
CA GLU A 65 -31.13 -34.64 -14.34
C GLU A 65 -32.32 -34.43 -15.29
N ASP A 66 -32.46 -33.24 -15.90
CA ASP A 66 -33.45 -32.94 -16.94
C ASP A 66 -32.85 -32.11 -18.10
N VAL A 67 -32.87 -32.69 -19.30
CA VAL A 67 -32.32 -32.09 -20.53
C VAL A 67 -33.08 -30.83 -20.97
N LYS A 68 -34.32 -30.62 -20.50
CA LYS A 68 -35.11 -29.41 -20.78
C LYS A 68 -34.95 -28.34 -19.70
N PHE A 69 -34.19 -28.60 -18.64
CA PHE A 69 -33.95 -27.64 -17.58
C PHE A 69 -33.15 -26.44 -18.11
N THR A 70 -33.63 -25.24 -17.81
CA THR A 70 -32.91 -24.00 -18.11
C THR A 70 -32.31 -23.42 -16.84
N PRO A 71 -31.01 -23.06 -16.83
CA PRO A 71 -30.37 -22.49 -15.65
C PRO A 71 -31.06 -21.19 -15.19
N ASN A 72 -31.23 -21.05 -13.88
CA ASN A 72 -31.88 -19.89 -13.27
C ASN A 72 -30.91 -19.12 -12.37
N TYR A 73 -30.71 -17.85 -12.69
CA TYR A 73 -29.84 -16.93 -11.96
C TYR A 73 -30.59 -15.79 -11.27
N ALA A 74 -31.93 -15.76 -11.33
CA ALA A 74 -32.72 -14.74 -10.64
C ALA A 74 -32.40 -14.63 -9.12
N PRO A 75 -32.14 -15.72 -8.38
CA PRO A 75 -31.72 -15.62 -6.98
C PRO A 75 -30.37 -14.91 -6.79
N LEU A 76 -29.46 -14.98 -7.77
CA LEU A 76 -28.17 -14.30 -7.70
C LEU A 76 -28.34 -12.78 -7.80
N SER A 77 -29.20 -12.33 -8.72
CA SER A 77 -29.52 -10.90 -8.87
C SER A 77 -30.11 -10.31 -7.58
N ALA A 78 -31.02 -11.04 -6.93
CA ALA A 78 -31.59 -10.60 -5.66
C ALA A 78 -30.54 -10.54 -4.52
N VAL A 79 -29.59 -11.49 -4.51
CA VAL A 79 -28.47 -11.47 -3.56
C VAL A 79 -27.52 -10.31 -3.84
N ASP A 80 -27.26 -9.99 -5.10
CA ASP A 80 -26.43 -8.86 -5.51
C ASP A 80 -27.03 -7.52 -5.03
N ASP A 81 -28.33 -7.30 -5.23
CA ASP A 81 -29.03 -6.10 -4.73
C ASP A 81 -28.94 -5.98 -3.19
N MET A 82 -29.09 -7.10 -2.47
CA MET A 82 -28.97 -7.14 -1.01
C MET A 82 -27.53 -6.84 -0.55
N VAL A 83 -26.53 -7.38 -1.23
CA VAL A 83 -25.10 -7.17 -0.96
C VAL A 83 -24.74 -5.69 -1.16
N ASP A 84 -25.18 -5.10 -2.28
CA ASP A 84 -24.95 -3.69 -2.58
C ASP A 84 -25.56 -2.78 -1.51
N GLN A 85 -26.78 -3.07 -1.05
CA GLN A 85 -27.41 -2.31 0.03
C GLN A 85 -26.65 -2.47 1.37
N VAL A 86 -26.15 -3.66 1.70
CA VAL A 86 -25.32 -3.89 2.90
C VAL A 86 -24.00 -3.11 2.81
N ILE A 87 -23.31 -3.16 1.68
CA ILE A 87 -22.03 -2.45 1.48
C ILE A 87 -22.25 -0.94 1.51
N HIS A 88 -23.24 -0.44 0.80
CA HIS A 88 -23.56 0.99 0.76
C HIS A 88 -23.86 1.53 2.16
N THR A 89 -24.69 0.82 2.94
CA THR A 89 -25.01 1.25 4.31
C THR A 89 -23.84 1.11 5.27
N ALA A 90 -23.02 0.05 5.16
CA ALA A 90 -21.78 -0.08 5.93
C ALA A 90 -20.81 1.09 5.65
N THR A 91 -20.64 1.46 4.38
CA THR A 91 -19.79 2.60 3.96
C THR A 91 -20.30 3.91 4.53
N ILE A 92 -21.62 4.17 4.48
CA ILE A 92 -22.21 5.37 5.08
C ILE A 92 -22.01 5.40 6.60
N LEU A 93 -22.17 4.26 7.29
CA LEU A 93 -21.98 4.19 8.73
C LEU A 93 -20.51 4.40 9.14
N GLN A 94 -19.56 3.88 8.36
CA GLN A 94 -18.13 4.15 8.56
C GLN A 94 -17.81 5.64 8.32
N ALA A 95 -18.37 6.26 7.28
CA ALA A 95 -18.21 7.68 7.01
C ALA A 95 -18.83 8.57 8.11
N LYS A 96 -20.00 8.22 8.67
CA LYS A 96 -20.61 8.94 9.79
C LYS A 96 -19.79 8.85 11.09
N GLN A 97 -19.07 7.74 11.31
CA GLN A 97 -18.14 7.61 12.45
C GLN A 97 -16.88 8.47 12.26
N ALA A 98 -16.48 8.72 11.02
CA ALA A 98 -15.35 9.58 10.66
C ALA A 98 -15.61 11.10 10.85
N VAL A 99 -16.86 11.58 10.70
CA VAL A 99 -17.18 13.03 10.67
C VAL A 99 -17.32 13.68 12.07
N LYS A 100 -17.50 12.90 13.15
CA LYS A 100 -17.56 13.46 14.53
C LYS A 100 -16.20 13.89 15.11
N GLN A 101 -15.11 13.74 14.35
CA GLN A 101 -13.78 14.18 14.72
C GLN A 101 -13.14 14.88 13.52
N SER A 102 -13.23 16.22 13.44
CA SER A 102 -12.21 17.13 12.85
C SER A 102 -12.73 18.57 12.75
N PRO A 103 -11.89 19.58 13.03
CA PRO A 103 -11.68 20.67 12.10
C PRO A 103 -10.38 20.41 11.32
N ALA A 104 -10.50 20.39 9.99
CA ALA A 104 -9.44 20.28 8.97
C ALA A 104 -8.65 18.95 8.84
N THR A 105 -8.93 18.28 7.72
CA THR A 105 -8.05 17.40 6.91
C THR A 105 -7.91 15.91 7.31
N SER A 106 -8.95 15.14 6.95
CA SER A 106 -8.95 13.79 6.33
C SER A 106 -8.06 12.63 6.85
N LEU A 107 -8.68 11.76 7.67
CA LEU A 107 -8.75 10.26 7.73
C LEU A 107 -7.56 9.33 7.34
N PRO A 108 -7.55 8.03 7.79
CA PRO A 108 -8.04 7.38 9.03
C PRO A 108 -7.04 6.35 9.66
N ALA A 109 -7.34 5.79 10.84
CA ALA A 109 -6.55 4.76 11.54
C ALA A 109 -6.64 3.34 10.92
N THR A 110 -5.56 2.53 10.99
CA THR A 110 -5.63 1.07 10.78
C THR A 110 -5.29 0.35 12.08
N ILE A 111 -6.23 -0.48 12.54
CA ILE A 111 -6.00 -1.52 13.53
C ILE A 111 -6.01 -2.90 12.82
N GLN A 112 -4.86 -3.30 12.25
CA GLN A 112 -4.45 -4.70 12.04
C GLN A 112 -3.58 -5.17 13.21
N CYS A 113 -3.98 -6.12 14.07
CA CYS A 113 -3.01 -6.71 15.02
C CYS A 113 -2.52 -8.10 14.56
N PRO A 114 -1.69 -8.16 13.51
CA PRO A 114 -0.39 -8.82 13.54
C PRO A 114 0.65 -7.71 13.77
N LEU A 115 1.24 -7.60 14.97
CA LEU A 115 2.24 -6.57 15.35
C LEU A 115 2.08 -5.26 14.58
N LYS A 116 1.09 -4.48 14.99
CA LYS A 116 0.63 -3.27 14.30
C LYS A 116 1.70 -2.20 14.30
N LEU A 117 2.64 -2.29 13.36
CA LEU A 117 3.48 -1.18 12.97
C LEU A 117 2.54 -0.02 12.62
N PRO A 118 2.84 1.23 13.02
CA PRO A 118 2.07 2.39 12.60
C PRO A 118 1.87 2.31 11.07
N LYS A 119 0.67 2.68 10.59
CA LYS A 119 0.39 2.78 9.15
C LYS A 119 1.64 3.35 8.49
N LEU A 120 2.27 2.57 7.63
CA LEU A 120 3.42 3.03 6.88
C LEU A 120 2.88 4.06 5.88
N GLU A 121 2.75 5.30 6.35
CA GLU A 121 2.62 6.45 5.49
C GLU A 121 3.92 6.50 4.70
N LEU A 122 3.89 5.92 3.49
CA LEU A 122 4.96 6.08 2.54
C LEU A 122 5.17 7.58 2.41
N LYS A 123 6.33 8.05 2.91
CA LYS A 123 6.68 9.46 2.83
C LYS A 123 6.56 9.87 1.37
N ARG A 124 5.86 10.99 1.14
CA ARG A 124 5.72 11.52 -0.21
C ARG A 124 7.10 11.81 -0.77
N PHE A 125 7.38 11.30 -1.96
CA PHE A 125 8.63 11.54 -2.65
C PHE A 125 8.49 12.78 -3.53
N ASN A 126 9.28 13.81 -3.23
CA ASN A 126 9.26 15.11 -3.90
C ASN A 126 10.33 15.23 -5.00
N GLY A 127 11.21 14.24 -5.15
CA GLY A 127 12.32 14.28 -6.10
C GLY A 127 13.71 14.46 -5.49
N ASP A 128 13.88 14.47 -4.16
CA ASP A 128 15.20 14.54 -3.54
C ASP A 128 16.00 13.24 -3.80
N PRO A 129 17.13 13.28 -4.53
CA PRO A 129 17.94 12.10 -4.79
C PRO A 129 18.44 11.42 -3.50
N ILE A 130 18.66 12.17 -2.41
CA ILE A 130 19.13 11.60 -1.14
C ILE A 130 18.09 10.65 -0.54
N GLU A 131 16.82 11.03 -0.63
CA GLU A 131 15.70 10.27 -0.06
C GLU A 131 15.24 9.14 -0.98
N TRP A 132 15.67 9.14 -2.26
CA TRP A 132 15.29 8.13 -3.25
C TRP A 132 15.56 6.70 -2.78
N VAL A 133 16.74 6.44 -2.21
CA VAL A 133 17.13 5.08 -1.77
C VAL A 133 16.21 4.59 -0.65
N SER A 134 15.93 5.43 0.34
CA SER A 134 15.02 5.08 1.44
C SER A 134 13.58 4.91 0.94
N PHE A 135 13.13 5.78 0.04
CA PHE A 135 11.80 5.71 -0.55
C PHE A 135 11.60 4.43 -1.36
N ILE A 136 12.51 4.13 -2.30
CA ILE A 136 12.33 3.01 -3.22
C ILE A 136 12.40 1.66 -2.49
N ASN A 137 13.28 1.52 -1.49
CA ASN A 137 13.36 0.31 -0.68
C ASN A 137 12.05 0.08 0.09
N LEU A 138 11.49 1.14 0.65
CA LEU A 138 10.25 1.08 1.40
C LEU A 138 9.04 0.80 0.50
N PHE A 139 8.99 1.46 -0.66
CA PHE A 139 7.97 1.23 -1.68
C PHE A 139 8.03 -0.20 -2.21
N ASN A 140 9.23 -0.75 -2.40
CA ASN A 140 9.40 -2.10 -2.92
C ASN A 140 8.87 -3.16 -1.97
N SER A 141 9.28 -3.08 -0.70
CA SER A 141 8.83 -4.01 0.34
C SER A 141 7.32 -3.93 0.60
N ALA A 142 6.72 -2.74 0.52
CA ALA A 142 5.31 -2.54 0.83
C ALA A 142 4.36 -2.82 -0.36
N ILE A 143 4.78 -2.45 -1.58
CA ILE A 143 3.89 -2.38 -2.76
C ILE A 143 4.43 -3.19 -3.95
N HIS A 144 5.68 -3.00 -4.34
CA HIS A 144 6.22 -3.65 -5.55
C HIS A 144 6.23 -5.18 -5.42
N GLU A 145 6.71 -5.69 -4.29
CA GLU A 145 6.82 -7.13 -3.98
C GLU A 145 5.49 -7.75 -3.51
N ASN A 146 4.46 -6.94 -3.32
CA ASN A 146 3.15 -7.42 -2.89
C ASN A 146 2.35 -7.99 -4.08
N ASN A 147 2.17 -9.31 -4.10
CA ASN A 147 1.44 -10.03 -5.15
C ASN A 147 -0.09 -9.94 -5.02
N THR A 148 -0.61 -9.40 -3.93
CA THR A 148 -2.07 -9.20 -3.75
C THR A 148 -2.60 -7.97 -4.46
N LEU A 149 -1.71 -7.05 -4.88
CA LEU A 149 -2.07 -5.81 -5.55
C LEU A 149 -1.94 -5.95 -7.08
N THR A 150 -2.96 -5.51 -7.81
CA THR A 150 -2.90 -5.45 -9.27
C THR A 150 -1.94 -4.36 -9.74
N PRO A 151 -1.31 -4.49 -10.92
CA PRO A 151 -0.41 -3.45 -11.45
C PRO A 151 -1.09 -2.07 -11.59
N VAL A 152 -2.36 -2.03 -11.99
CA VAL A 152 -3.19 -0.80 -11.95
C VAL A 152 -3.26 -0.19 -10.54
N ALA A 153 -3.53 -0.99 -9.50
CA ALA A 153 -3.56 -0.49 -8.12
C ALA A 153 -2.18 0.02 -7.69
N LYS A 154 -1.10 -0.70 -8.03
CA LYS A 154 0.29 -0.28 -7.74
C LYS A 154 0.62 1.07 -8.40
N LEU A 155 0.18 1.30 -9.64
CA LEU A 155 0.37 2.57 -10.34
C LEU A 155 -0.42 3.72 -9.72
N GLN A 156 -1.67 3.48 -9.31
CA GLN A 156 -2.47 4.47 -8.58
C GLN A 156 -1.82 4.86 -7.25
N TYR A 157 -1.31 3.86 -6.51
CA TYR A 157 -0.56 4.11 -5.29
C TYR A 157 0.72 4.89 -5.56
N LEU A 158 1.50 4.51 -6.58
CA LEU A 158 2.71 5.21 -6.99
C LEU A 158 2.44 6.69 -7.26
N LEU A 159 1.39 7.02 -8.01
CA LEU A 159 0.97 8.41 -8.26
C LEU A 159 0.58 9.15 -6.97
N SER A 160 -0.07 8.48 -6.01
CA SER A 160 -0.52 9.10 -4.76
C SER A 160 0.62 9.51 -3.82
N VAL A 161 1.76 8.81 -3.90
CA VAL A 161 2.94 9.05 -3.03
C VAL A 161 3.99 9.93 -3.71
N LEU A 162 3.85 10.25 -4.98
CA LEU A 162 4.75 11.16 -5.70
C LEU A 162 4.24 12.59 -5.64
N SER A 163 5.15 13.55 -5.66
CA SER A 163 4.82 14.99 -5.68
C SER A 163 5.85 15.74 -6.54
N ASN A 164 5.48 16.91 -7.07
CA ASN A 164 6.35 17.78 -7.88
C ASN A 164 6.90 17.12 -9.16
N GLU A 165 8.22 17.16 -9.39
CA GLU A 165 8.89 16.63 -10.59
C GLU A 165 8.62 15.13 -10.82
N PRO A 166 8.78 14.23 -9.83
CA PRO A 166 8.46 12.81 -10.00
C PRO A 166 7.03 12.54 -10.44
N PHE A 167 6.05 13.26 -9.89
CA PHE A 167 4.64 13.12 -10.26
C PHE A 167 4.41 13.59 -11.70
N ASN A 168 5.00 14.73 -12.08
CA ASN A 168 4.88 15.27 -13.43
C ASN A 168 5.51 14.37 -14.51
N LEU A 169 6.53 13.58 -14.18
CA LEU A 169 7.16 12.64 -15.10
C LEU A 169 6.23 11.49 -15.51
N ILE A 170 5.42 10.98 -14.58
CA ILE A 170 4.61 9.78 -14.81
C ILE A 170 3.11 10.05 -14.95
N LYS A 171 2.62 11.25 -14.60
CA LYS A 171 1.18 11.60 -14.70
C LYS A 171 0.60 11.53 -16.12
N SER A 172 1.46 11.62 -17.15
CA SER A 172 1.06 11.55 -18.56
C SER A 172 0.80 10.13 -19.03
N LEU A 173 1.24 9.12 -18.27
CA LEU A 173 1.00 7.71 -18.58
C LEU A 173 -0.43 7.33 -18.21
N PRO A 174 -1.21 6.70 -19.12
CA PRO A 174 -2.53 6.22 -18.77
C PRO A 174 -2.46 5.10 -17.72
N ILE A 175 -3.42 5.06 -16.81
CA ILE A 175 -3.50 4.05 -15.75
C ILE A 175 -3.88 2.71 -16.39
N SER A 176 -2.88 1.85 -16.59
CA SER A 176 -3.02 0.53 -17.23
C SER A 176 -1.96 -0.41 -16.67
N ASP A 177 -2.22 -1.72 -16.70
CA ASP A 177 -1.31 -2.73 -16.14
C ASP A 177 0.07 -2.67 -16.80
N LYS A 178 0.12 -2.45 -18.12
CA LYS A 178 1.38 -2.36 -18.89
C LYS A 178 2.21 -1.14 -18.51
N ASN A 179 1.57 -0.08 -18.01
CA ASN A 179 2.22 1.20 -17.78
C ASN A 179 2.80 1.32 -16.37
N TYR A 180 2.48 0.40 -15.47
CA TYR A 180 3.10 0.36 -14.14
C TYR A 180 4.61 0.16 -14.22
N GLU A 181 5.05 -0.89 -14.92
CA GLU A 181 6.45 -1.21 -15.17
C GLU A 181 7.19 -0.03 -15.80
N VAL A 182 6.57 0.60 -16.80
CA VAL A 182 7.14 1.77 -17.50
C VAL A 182 7.31 2.94 -16.54
N ALA A 183 6.29 3.29 -15.76
CA ALA A 183 6.35 4.37 -14.78
C ALA A 183 7.43 4.13 -13.71
N TYR A 184 7.52 2.91 -13.21
CA TYR A 184 8.52 2.52 -12.22
C TYR A 184 9.95 2.63 -12.76
N ASN A 185 10.18 2.16 -13.99
CA ASN A 185 11.50 2.22 -14.64
C ASN A 185 11.92 3.66 -14.95
N ILE A 186 11.01 4.53 -15.41
CA ILE A 186 11.31 5.95 -15.63
C ILE A 186 11.80 6.63 -14.35
N LEU A 187 11.14 6.37 -13.21
CA LEU A 187 11.55 6.92 -11.92
C LEU A 187 12.91 6.36 -11.49
N LYS A 188 13.12 5.05 -11.66
CA LYS A 188 14.40 4.40 -11.37
C LYS A 188 15.52 4.99 -12.20
N GLU A 189 15.37 5.15 -13.51
CA GLU A 189 16.40 5.77 -14.36
C GLU A 189 16.71 7.21 -13.96
N ARG A 190 15.67 8.00 -13.64
CA ARG A 190 15.82 9.42 -13.27
C ARG A 190 16.55 9.61 -11.95
N TYR A 191 16.21 8.82 -10.93
CA TYR A 191 16.64 9.04 -9.54
C TYR A 191 17.68 8.02 -9.04
N HIS A 192 17.76 6.83 -9.65
CA HIS A 192 18.77 5.81 -9.35
C HIS A 192 20.06 6.01 -10.15
N SER A 193 20.56 7.25 -10.21
CA SER A 193 21.87 7.52 -10.79
C SER A 193 22.95 7.33 -9.72
N GLN A 194 23.55 6.15 -9.69
CA GLN A 194 24.62 5.81 -8.74
C GLN A 194 25.72 6.87 -8.74
N ARG A 195 26.17 7.35 -9.91
CA ARG A 195 27.16 8.43 -10.03
C ARG A 195 26.72 9.73 -9.34
N ARG A 196 25.46 10.16 -9.51
CA ARG A 196 24.95 11.40 -8.92
C ARG A 196 24.85 11.30 -7.40
N LEU A 197 24.42 10.15 -6.88
CA LEU A 197 24.39 9.87 -5.44
C LEU A 197 25.80 9.86 -4.85
N THR A 198 26.77 9.25 -5.54
CA THR A 198 28.18 9.28 -5.16
C THR A 198 28.70 10.70 -5.08
N SER A 199 28.53 11.49 -6.14
CA SER A 199 28.99 12.88 -6.18
C SER A 199 28.36 13.71 -5.07
N LEU A 200 27.09 13.49 -4.75
CA LEU A 200 26.41 14.23 -3.70
C LEU A 200 26.94 13.88 -2.30
N HIS A 201 27.15 12.61 -2.00
CA HIS A 201 27.73 12.21 -0.72
C HIS A 201 29.21 12.62 -0.60
N LEU A 202 29.97 12.55 -1.69
CA LEU A 202 31.35 13.07 -1.75
C LEU A 202 31.39 14.57 -1.52
N ASN A 203 30.55 15.36 -2.19
CA ASN A 203 30.48 16.80 -2.00
C ASN A 203 30.13 17.15 -0.54
N LYS A 204 29.21 16.42 0.10
CA LYS A 204 28.92 16.61 1.53
C LYS A 204 30.12 16.34 2.44
N ILE A 205 31.01 15.42 2.08
CA ILE A 205 32.26 15.17 2.81
C ILE A 205 33.27 16.30 2.54
N LEU A 206 33.36 16.77 1.30
CA LEU A 206 34.27 17.84 0.89
C LEU A 206 33.88 19.22 1.44
N ASP A 207 32.58 19.47 1.60
CA ASP A 207 32.00 20.72 2.10
C ASP A 207 31.94 20.78 3.64
N LEU A 208 32.48 19.78 4.34
CA LEU A 208 32.55 19.80 5.80
C LEU A 208 33.29 21.06 6.30
N PRO A 209 32.76 21.75 7.33
CA PRO A 209 33.39 22.95 7.87
C PRO A 209 34.71 22.62 8.58
N THR A 210 35.67 23.55 8.51
CA THR A 210 36.96 23.45 9.21
C THR A 210 36.75 23.58 10.73
N ILE A 211 37.37 22.72 11.52
CA ILE A 211 37.12 22.60 12.96
C ILE A 211 38.11 23.48 13.75
N HIS A 212 37.61 24.37 14.61
CA HIS A 212 38.45 25.37 15.30
C HIS A 212 38.36 25.29 16.86
N HIS A 213 38.35 24.10 17.46
CA HIS A 213 38.36 23.83 18.93
C HIS A 213 37.04 23.54 19.68
N MET A 214 35.90 23.39 19.01
CA MET A 214 34.67 22.98 19.72
C MET A 214 34.43 21.48 19.61
N ALA A 215 34.38 20.77 20.75
CA ALA A 215 34.04 19.34 20.81
C ALA A 215 32.73 19.02 20.06
N LYS A 216 31.76 19.94 20.10
CA LYS A 216 30.49 19.83 19.35
C LYS A 216 30.68 19.86 17.82
N GLN A 217 31.64 20.63 17.32
CA GLN A 217 31.97 20.67 15.88
C GLN A 217 32.64 19.36 15.44
N MET A 218 33.51 18.80 16.28
CA MET A 218 34.17 17.51 16.02
C MET A 218 33.17 16.35 16.00
N CYS A 219 32.25 16.29 16.97
CA CYS A 219 31.19 15.27 16.98
C CYS A 219 30.28 15.35 15.75
N ASN A 220 29.89 16.57 15.33
CA ASN A 220 29.10 16.75 14.11
C ASN A 220 29.88 16.34 12.85
N PHE A 221 31.16 16.68 12.76
CA PHE A 221 32.03 16.31 11.65
C PHE A 221 32.14 14.79 11.51
N ILE A 222 32.45 14.09 12.60
CA ILE A 222 32.54 12.62 12.63
C ILE A 222 31.19 12.00 12.26
N THR A 223 30.08 12.53 12.78
CA THR A 223 28.74 12.01 12.49
C THR A 223 28.39 12.15 11.00
N ILE A 224 28.67 13.31 10.40
CA ILE A 224 28.41 13.54 8.97
C ILE A 224 29.33 12.68 8.11
N TYR A 225 30.61 12.55 8.46
CA TYR A 225 31.55 11.69 7.76
C TYR A 225 31.15 10.20 7.82
N SER A 226 30.88 9.67 9.00
CA SER A 226 30.45 8.28 9.20
C SER A 226 29.15 7.98 8.44
N LYS A 227 28.16 8.87 8.52
CA LYS A 227 26.89 8.70 7.81
C LYS A 227 27.06 8.65 6.29
N ASN A 228 27.88 9.55 5.72
CA ASN A 228 28.07 9.58 4.27
C ASN A 228 28.95 8.42 3.78
N THR A 229 29.97 8.01 4.55
CA THR A 229 30.79 6.84 4.21
C THR A 229 30.01 5.53 4.28
N GLU A 230 29.11 5.38 5.25
CA GLU A 230 28.20 4.23 5.34
C GLU A 230 27.22 4.17 4.16
N ASN A 231 26.64 5.30 3.76
CA ASN A 231 25.80 5.38 2.56
C ASN A 231 26.57 5.05 1.27
N LEU A 232 27.83 5.47 1.18
CA LEU A 232 28.69 5.17 0.03
C LEU A 232 29.09 3.69 -0.04
N LYS A 233 29.33 3.05 1.12
CA LYS A 233 29.47 1.59 1.21
C LYS A 233 28.21 0.86 0.75
N GLY A 234 27.03 1.35 1.15
CA GLY A 234 25.74 0.84 0.67
C GLY A 234 25.54 0.96 -0.85
N LEU A 235 26.26 1.88 -1.50
CA LEU A 235 26.28 2.04 -2.96
C LEU A 235 27.41 1.22 -3.65
N ASN A 236 28.03 0.26 -2.94
CA ASN A 236 29.21 -0.51 -3.39
C ASN A 236 30.44 0.34 -3.75
N ILE A 237 30.56 1.54 -3.17
CA ILE A 237 31.70 2.43 -3.40
C ILE A 237 32.50 2.49 -2.12
N ASP A 238 33.57 1.72 -2.10
CA ASP A 238 34.41 1.61 -0.92
C ASP A 238 35.47 2.70 -0.90
N ILE A 239 35.21 3.74 -0.10
CA ILE A 239 36.09 4.91 0.02
C ILE A 239 37.06 4.74 1.19
N THR A 240 36.72 3.86 2.13
CA THR A 240 37.50 3.64 3.35
C THR A 240 38.79 2.87 3.11
N THR A 241 38.87 2.13 2.00
CA THR A 241 39.91 1.10 1.87
C THR A 241 41.20 1.64 1.25
N ASN A 242 41.23 2.83 0.61
CA ASN A 242 42.50 3.33 0.03
C ASN A 242 42.54 4.80 -0.45
N ASN A 243 41.67 5.71 0.02
CA ASN A 243 41.65 7.06 -0.55
C ASN A 243 42.55 8.04 0.22
N SER A 244 43.86 7.93 0.02
CA SER A 244 44.91 8.80 0.61
C SER A 244 44.64 10.29 0.42
N LEU A 245 43.97 10.63 -0.69
CA LEU A 245 43.55 11.99 -1.03
C LEU A 245 42.43 12.49 -0.10
N LEU A 246 41.42 11.67 0.21
CA LEU A 246 40.37 12.06 1.15
C LEU A 246 40.88 12.14 2.58
N SER A 247 41.77 11.23 3.01
CA SER A 247 42.40 11.36 4.32
C SER A 247 43.22 12.64 4.43
N ALA A 248 43.96 13.03 3.39
CA ALA A 248 44.72 14.29 3.37
C ALA A 248 43.80 15.52 3.40
N MET A 249 42.68 15.50 2.66
CA MET A 249 41.70 16.60 2.68
C MET A 249 40.97 16.73 4.02
N LEU A 250 40.70 15.60 4.69
CA LEU A 250 40.10 15.59 6.02
C LEU A 250 41.08 16.07 7.09
N LEU A 251 42.34 15.62 7.04
CA LEU A 251 43.40 16.09 7.94
C LEU A 251 43.54 17.61 7.87
N ARG A 252 43.59 18.17 6.65
CA ARG A 252 43.69 19.63 6.45
C ARG A 252 42.51 20.42 7.02
N LYS A 253 41.33 19.80 7.15
CA LYS A 253 40.15 20.42 7.78
C LYS A 253 40.16 20.30 9.31
N MET A 254 40.94 19.37 9.85
CA MET A 254 41.13 19.13 11.28
C MET A 254 42.38 19.84 11.85
N ASP A 255 43.38 20.13 11.03
CA ASP A 255 44.65 20.73 11.45
C ASP A 255 44.54 22.17 11.96
N SER A 256 43.40 22.87 11.81
CA SER A 256 43.21 24.17 12.50
C SER A 256 42.92 24.03 14.00
N ILE A 257 43.11 22.84 14.57
CA ILE A 257 43.05 22.53 16.01
C ILE A 257 44.47 22.40 16.61
N LEU A 258 45.51 22.26 15.77
CA LEU A 258 46.93 22.24 16.17
C LEU A 258 47.53 23.65 16.10
#